data_AF-A0A1K2IJT3-F1
#
_entry.id   AF-A0A1K2IJT3-F1
#
_cell.length_a   1.000
_cell.length_b   1.000
_cell.length_c   1.000
_cell.angle_alpha   90.00
_cell.angle_beta   90.00
_cell.angle_gamma   90.00
#
_symmetry.space_group_name_H-M   'P 1'
#
loop_
_entity.id
_entity.type
_entity.pdbx_description
1 polymer ?
#
loop_
_entity_poly.entity_id
_entity_poly.type
_entity_poly.pdbx_seq_one_letter_code
_entity_poly.pdbx_strand_id
1 'polypeptide(L)'
;MESKDYLKDISEIKDLMNKSSRFMSLSGLSGILAGIYALIGAYLGYNIIYANNVVAADGYRTIIMTENRILQIFAIAFIVVTFSIATGIIFSYIKAKKQDEKVWDSASKRLIINFLIPLATGGLFILFLIEKEIYAFVAPLTLVFYGLACVNASKYTLGYIRYLGITMIIIGLFSVYFLGYGLFFWALGFGVCHIIYGALMHFKYDRN
;
A
#
# COMPACT_ATOMS: atom_id res chain seq x y z
N MET A 1 -40.55 14.80 23.04
CA MET A 1 -39.45 14.02 23.65
C MET A 1 -39.09 12.78 22.81
N GLU A 2 -40.00 12.28 21.96
CA GLU A 2 -39.79 11.13 21.04
C GLU A 2 -38.80 11.37 19.87
N SER A 3 -38.61 12.61 19.40
CA SER A 3 -37.74 12.89 18.25
C SER A 3 -36.24 12.68 18.52
N LYS A 4 -35.80 12.69 19.79
CA LYS A 4 -34.40 12.38 20.15
C LYS A 4 -34.12 10.87 20.13
N ASP A 5 -35.13 10.04 20.35
CA ASP A 5 -34.98 8.58 20.37
C ASP A 5 -34.83 8.03 18.94
N TYR A 6 -35.67 8.48 18.00
CA TYR A 6 -35.57 8.02 16.60
C TYR A 6 -34.20 8.34 15.96
N LEU A 7 -33.62 9.52 16.26
CA LEU A 7 -32.30 9.90 15.76
C LEU A 7 -31.20 9.00 16.35
N LYS A 8 -31.35 8.60 17.61
CA LYS A 8 -30.43 7.71 18.29
C LYS A 8 -30.53 6.29 17.73
N ASP A 9 -31.74 5.78 17.53
CA ASP A 9 -31.99 4.47 16.92
C ASP A 9 -31.44 4.41 15.49
N ILE A 10 -31.64 5.44 14.67
CA ILE A 10 -31.04 5.52 13.32
C ILE A 10 -29.51 5.53 13.40
N SER A 11 -28.94 6.21 14.40
CA SER A 11 -27.49 6.20 14.62
C SER A 11 -26.98 4.81 14.99
N GLU A 12 -27.68 4.11 15.88
CA GLU A 12 -27.33 2.74 16.31
C GLU A 12 -27.48 1.74 15.14
N ILE A 13 -28.53 1.83 14.33
CA ILE A 13 -28.72 1.02 13.12
C ILE A 13 -27.58 1.27 12.12
N LYS A 14 -27.18 2.53 11.91
CA LYS A 14 -26.06 2.86 11.02
C LYS A 14 -24.73 2.30 11.54
N ASP A 15 -24.49 2.34 12.84
CA ASP A 15 -23.29 1.78 13.45
C ASP A 15 -23.24 0.25 13.34
N LEU A 16 -24.36 -0.44 13.60
CA LEU A 16 -24.49 -1.87 13.39
C LEU A 16 -24.26 -2.26 11.91
N MET A 17 -24.82 -1.49 10.97
CA MET A 17 -24.62 -1.71 9.54
C MET A 17 -23.17 -1.46 9.10
N ASN A 18 -22.50 -0.46 9.66
CA ASN A 18 -21.08 -0.19 9.38
C ASN A 18 -20.18 -1.33 9.89
N LYS A 19 -20.41 -1.79 11.13
CA LYS A 19 -19.63 -2.89 11.73
C LYS A 19 -19.83 -4.24 11.04
N SER A 20 -21.04 -4.51 10.52
CA SER A 20 -21.34 -5.77 9.81
C SER A 20 -20.86 -5.80 8.35
N SER A 21 -20.60 -4.63 7.75
CA SER A 21 -20.27 -4.53 6.32
C SER A 21 -18.79 -4.24 6.03
N ARG A 22 -18.02 -3.74 7.01
CA ARG A 22 -16.64 -3.27 6.83
C ARG A 22 -15.66 -3.86 7.85
N PHE A 23 -14.44 -4.12 7.39
CA PHE A 23 -13.32 -4.49 8.24
C PHE A 23 -12.81 -3.25 9.01
N MET A 24 -12.79 -3.35 10.34
CA MET A 24 -12.48 -2.24 11.25
C MET A 24 -11.06 -2.33 11.84
N SER A 25 -10.48 -3.54 11.81
CA SER A 25 -9.32 -3.91 12.60
C SER A 25 -7.96 -3.73 11.92
N LEU A 26 -7.86 -2.89 10.89
CA LEU A 26 -6.57 -2.56 10.28
C LEU A 26 -5.73 -1.70 11.25
N SER A 27 -4.51 -2.14 11.57
CA SER A 27 -3.65 -1.45 12.54
C SER A 27 -2.83 -0.34 11.91
N GLY A 28 -2.86 0.86 12.49
CA GLY A 28 -2.02 1.98 12.08
C GLY A 28 -0.52 1.72 12.27
N LEU A 29 -0.14 0.99 13.32
CA LEU A 29 1.26 0.64 13.57
C LEU A 29 1.85 -0.20 12.43
N SER A 30 1.05 -1.08 11.83
CA SER A 30 1.48 -1.85 10.65
C SER A 30 1.77 -0.96 9.44
N GLY A 31 1.01 0.13 9.25
CA GLY A 31 1.27 1.11 8.19
C GLY A 31 2.59 1.85 8.40
N ILE A 32 2.90 2.23 9.64
CA ILE A 32 4.19 2.86 10.00
C ILE A 32 5.35 1.91 9.70
N LEU A 33 5.25 0.65 10.14
CA LEU A 33 6.29 -0.36 9.93
C LEU A 33 6.48 -0.67 8.44
N ALA A 34 5.40 -0.85 7.68
CA ALA A 34 5.48 -1.05 6.22
C ALA A 34 6.22 0.10 5.53
N GLY A 35 5.97 1.34 5.95
CA GLY A 35 6.69 2.50 5.42
C GLY A 35 8.17 2.53 5.81
N ILE A 36 8.53 2.15 7.03
CA ILE A 36 9.94 2.01 7.44
C ILE A 36 10.64 0.93 6.62
N TYR A 37 10.02 -0.23 6.44
CA TYR A 37 10.57 -1.33 5.62
C TYR A 37 10.78 -0.89 4.17
N ALA A 38 9.82 -0.16 3.60
CA ALA A 38 9.95 0.41 2.27
C ALA A 38 11.11 1.40 2.18
N LEU A 39 11.28 2.32 3.14
CA LEU A 39 12.41 3.27 3.11
C LEU A 39 13.77 2.56 3.18
N ILE A 40 13.90 1.53 4.03
CA ILE A 40 15.10 0.70 4.09
C ILE A 40 15.33 -0.02 2.76
N GLY A 41 14.29 -0.64 2.20
CA GLY A 41 14.36 -1.31 0.90
C GLY A 41 14.75 -0.37 -0.24
N ALA A 42 14.21 0.86 -0.24
CA ALA A 42 14.56 1.88 -1.22
C ALA A 42 16.03 2.32 -1.08
N TYR A 43 16.51 2.49 0.15
CA TYR A 43 17.93 2.80 0.40
C TYR A 43 18.86 1.70 -0.12
N LEU A 44 18.55 0.42 0.15
CA LEU A 44 19.33 -0.70 -0.36
C LEU A 44 19.25 -0.81 -1.89
N GLY A 45 18.05 -0.63 -2.46
CA GLY A 45 17.82 -0.64 -3.91
C GLY A 45 18.51 0.51 -4.63
N TYR A 46 18.68 1.66 -3.98
CA TYR A 46 19.36 2.84 -4.56
C TYR A 46 20.78 2.49 -4.99
N ASN A 47 21.53 1.82 -4.11
CA ASN A 47 22.92 1.44 -4.38
C ASN A 47 23.06 0.43 -5.53
N ILE A 48 21.99 -0.29 -5.87
CA ILE A 48 21.98 -1.28 -6.96
C ILE A 48 21.53 -0.62 -8.27
N ILE A 49 20.40 0.08 -8.23
CA ILE A 49 19.77 0.69 -9.41
C ILE A 49 20.64 1.81 -9.98
N TYR A 50 21.26 2.60 -9.10
CA TYR A 50 21.99 3.80 -9.47
C TYR A 50 23.51 3.65 -9.38
N ALA A 51 24.03 2.42 -9.28
CA ALA A 51 25.47 2.15 -9.21
C ALA A 51 26.25 2.70 -10.42
N ASN A 52 25.66 2.58 -11.62
CA ASN A 52 26.29 2.99 -12.89
C ASN A 52 25.52 4.18 -13.49
N ASN A 53 25.30 5.23 -12.70
CA ASN A 53 24.50 6.39 -13.11
C ASN A 53 25.04 7.05 -14.40
N VAL A 54 24.36 6.80 -15.52
CA VAL A 54 24.52 7.60 -16.75
C VAL A 54 23.23 8.40 -16.94
N VAL A 55 23.34 9.72 -16.72
CA VAL A 55 22.26 10.67 -17.01
C VAL A 55 22.36 11.02 -18.50
N ALA A 56 21.33 10.68 -19.27
CA ALA A 56 21.26 11.01 -20.68
C ALA A 56 21.01 12.52 -20.88
N ALA A 57 21.33 13.03 -22.07
CA ALA A 57 21.24 14.46 -22.40
C ALA A 57 19.80 15.02 -22.34
N ASP A 58 18.80 14.15 -22.40
CA ASP A 58 17.37 14.46 -22.25
C ASP A 58 16.91 14.51 -20.78
N GLY A 59 17.82 14.31 -19.82
CA GLY A 59 17.54 14.33 -18.39
C GLY A 59 17.02 13.01 -17.82
N TYR A 60 16.82 11.98 -18.65
CA TYR A 60 16.43 10.65 -18.19
C TYR A 60 17.65 9.85 -17.70
N ARG A 61 17.42 8.97 -16.72
CA ARG A 61 18.44 8.01 -16.28
C ARG A 61 18.26 6.71 -17.02
N THR A 62 19.30 6.26 -17.71
CA THR A 62 19.31 4.92 -18.32
C THR A 62 19.54 3.89 -17.21
N ILE A 63 18.58 2.97 -17.09
CA ILE A 63 18.63 1.90 -16.09
C ILE A 63 19.30 0.69 -16.74
N ILE A 64 20.59 0.50 -16.48
CA ILE A 64 21.35 -0.67 -16.95
C ILE A 64 21.31 -1.75 -15.87
N MET A 65 20.48 -2.77 -16.11
CA MET A 65 20.30 -3.90 -15.19
C MET A 65 20.96 -5.15 -15.73
N THR A 66 21.83 -5.74 -14.92
CA THR A 66 22.32 -7.11 -15.14
C THR A 66 21.42 -8.09 -14.40
N GLU A 67 21.36 -9.35 -14.85
CA GLU A 67 20.56 -10.40 -14.20
C GLU A 67 20.81 -10.49 -12.68
N ASN A 68 22.08 -10.40 -12.26
CA ASN A 68 22.46 -10.40 -10.85
C ASN A 68 21.85 -9.23 -10.06
N ARG A 69 21.80 -8.03 -10.64
CA ARG A 69 21.20 -6.85 -9.98
C ARG A 69 19.69 -6.98 -9.86
N ILE A 70 19.05 -7.55 -10.89
CA ILE A 70 17.61 -7.82 -10.88
C ILE A 70 17.28 -8.78 -9.74
N LEU A 71 18.00 -9.90 -9.62
CA LEU A 71 17.82 -10.86 -8.53
C LEU A 71 17.98 -10.23 -7.14
N GLN A 72 18.97 -9.35 -6.96
CA GLN A 72 19.15 -8.62 -5.70
C GLN A 72 17.96 -7.70 -5.38
N ILE A 73 17.46 -6.95 -6.37
CA ILE A 73 16.29 -6.08 -6.18
C ILE A 73 15.04 -6.90 -5.86
N PHE A 74 14.82 -8.03 -6.55
CA PHE A 74 13.72 -8.95 -6.24
C PHE A 74 13.81 -9.52 -4.83
N ALA A 75 15.01 -9.90 -4.38
CA ALA A 75 15.22 -10.38 -3.01
C ALA A 75 14.86 -9.30 -1.97
N ILE A 76 15.31 -8.05 -2.19
CA ILE A 76 14.95 -6.91 -1.33
C ILE A 76 13.44 -6.69 -1.32
N ALA A 77 12.81 -6.63 -2.49
CA ALA A 77 11.37 -6.41 -2.62
C ALA A 77 10.57 -7.53 -1.92
N PHE A 78 10.99 -8.78 -2.09
CA PHE A 78 10.38 -9.94 -1.43
C PHE A 78 10.47 -9.84 0.10
N ILE A 79 11.63 -9.46 0.63
CA ILE A 79 11.83 -9.25 2.07
C ILE A 79 10.90 -8.14 2.57
N VAL A 80 10.88 -6.97 1.91
CA VAL A 80 10.04 -5.83 2.31
C VAL A 80 8.55 -6.21 2.33
N VAL A 81 8.07 -6.88 1.29
CA VAL A 81 6.67 -7.32 1.20
C VAL A 81 6.36 -8.35 2.28
N THR A 82 7.25 -9.32 2.51
CA THR A 82 7.06 -10.36 3.53
C THR A 82 6.94 -9.76 4.92
N PHE A 83 7.84 -8.86 5.32
CA PHE A 83 7.77 -8.19 6.62
C PHE A 83 6.54 -7.28 6.74
N SER A 84 6.18 -6.56 5.67
CA SER A 84 4.99 -5.71 5.66
C SER A 84 3.69 -6.51 5.82
N ILE A 85 3.57 -7.64 5.12
CA ILE A 85 2.40 -8.53 5.23
C ILE A 85 2.36 -9.19 6.62
N ALA A 86 3.49 -9.74 7.08
CA ALA A 86 3.55 -10.41 8.38
C ALA A 86 3.14 -9.47 9.51
N THR A 87 3.71 -8.26 9.56
CA THR A 87 3.35 -7.25 10.57
C THR A 87 1.91 -6.75 10.40
N GLY A 88 1.44 -6.56 9.17
CA GLY A 88 0.05 -6.23 8.86
C GLY A 88 -0.93 -7.23 9.45
N ILE A 89 -0.69 -8.53 9.25
CA ILE A 89 -1.54 -9.61 9.78
C ILE A 89 -1.46 -9.66 11.30
N ILE A 90 -0.25 -9.67 11.88
CA ILE A 90 -0.04 -9.81 13.32
C ILE A 90 -0.72 -8.67 14.09
N PHE A 91 -0.45 -7.41 13.72
CA PHE A 91 -1.00 -6.27 14.45
C PHE A 91 -2.51 -6.10 14.22
N SER A 92 -3.01 -6.42 13.02
CA SER A 92 -4.47 -6.41 12.78
C SER A 92 -5.18 -7.51 13.57
N TYR A 93 -4.56 -8.69 13.73
CA TYR A 93 -5.09 -9.76 14.58
C TYR A 93 -5.13 -9.35 16.05
N ILE A 94 -4.04 -8.76 16.56
CA ILE A 94 -3.98 -8.26 17.94
C ILE A 94 -5.05 -7.19 18.17
N LYS A 95 -5.25 -6.27 17.22
CA LYS A 95 -6.27 -5.23 17.30
C LYS A 95 -7.69 -5.81 17.31
N ALA A 96 -8.00 -6.72 16.40
CA ALA A 96 -9.30 -7.37 16.36
C ALA A 96 -9.64 -8.11 17.64
N LYS A 97 -8.66 -8.84 18.22
CA LYS A 97 -8.84 -9.53 19.49
C LYS A 97 -9.13 -8.56 20.65
N LYS A 98 -8.51 -7.37 20.65
CA LYS A 98 -8.79 -6.32 21.64
C LYS A 98 -10.19 -5.70 21.48
N GLN A 99 -10.73 -5.70 20.26
CA GLN A 99 -12.03 -5.11 19.92
C GLN A 99 -13.17 -6.14 19.89
N ASP A 100 -12.90 -7.39 20.27
CA ASP A 100 -13.82 -8.54 20.19
C ASP A 100 -14.42 -8.74 18.78
N GLU A 101 -13.61 -8.42 17.76
CA GLU A 101 -13.99 -8.54 16.35
C GLU A 101 -13.38 -9.81 15.72
N LYS A 102 -14.11 -10.42 14.79
CA LYS A 102 -13.59 -11.53 13.98
C LYS A 102 -12.71 -10.98 12.86
N VAL A 103 -11.44 -11.37 12.85
CA VAL A 103 -10.48 -11.00 11.77
C VAL A 103 -10.90 -11.56 10.41
N TRP A 104 -11.57 -12.71 10.40
CA TRP A 104 -11.93 -13.43 9.18
C TRP A 104 -13.44 -13.57 9.03
N ASP A 105 -14.06 -12.56 8.45
CA ASP A 105 -15.49 -12.51 8.20
C ASP A 105 -15.81 -12.23 6.71
N SER A 106 -17.08 -11.95 6.41
CA SER A 106 -17.49 -11.63 5.05
C SER A 106 -16.89 -10.32 4.53
N ALA A 107 -16.65 -9.33 5.41
CA ALA A 107 -16.07 -8.05 5.05
C ALA A 107 -14.57 -8.20 4.72
N SER A 108 -13.81 -8.95 5.53
CA SER A 108 -12.40 -9.28 5.27
C SER A 108 -12.21 -9.99 3.93
N LYS A 109 -13.07 -10.97 3.62
CA LYS A 109 -13.02 -11.67 2.33
C LYS A 109 -13.26 -10.72 1.16
N ARG A 110 -14.30 -9.87 1.24
CA ARG A 110 -14.59 -8.86 0.21
C ARG A 110 -13.43 -7.89 0.04
N LEU A 111 -12.85 -7.42 1.14
CA LEU A 111 -11.69 -6.53 1.14
C LEU A 111 -10.52 -7.17 0.39
N ILE A 112 -10.13 -8.39 0.78
CA ILE A 112 -8.98 -9.09 0.19
C ILE A 112 -9.20 -9.35 -1.29
N ILE A 113 -10.37 -9.84 -1.70
CA ILE A 113 -10.66 -10.11 -3.13
C ILE A 113 -10.56 -8.81 -3.94
N ASN A 114 -11.17 -7.73 -3.45
CA ASN A 114 -11.16 -6.45 -4.15
C ASN A 114 -9.78 -5.76 -4.14
N PHE A 115 -8.95 -6.04 -3.13
CA PHE A 115 -7.56 -5.62 -3.11
C PHE A 115 -6.71 -6.44 -4.10
N LEU A 116 -6.88 -7.77 -4.13
CA LEU A 116 -6.09 -8.68 -4.95
C LEU A 116 -6.35 -8.54 -6.45
N ILE A 117 -7.58 -8.21 -6.88
CA ILE A 117 -7.88 -8.10 -8.32
C ILE A 117 -6.96 -7.07 -9.02
N PRO A 118 -6.89 -5.79 -8.60
CA PRO A 118 -5.96 -4.84 -9.23
C PRO A 118 -4.50 -5.18 -8.96
N LEU A 119 -4.17 -5.67 -7.76
CA LEU A 119 -2.78 -5.97 -7.40
C LEU A 119 -2.20 -7.13 -8.22
N ALA A 120 -2.95 -8.22 -8.39
CA ALA A 120 -2.52 -9.37 -9.18
C ALA A 120 -2.45 -9.03 -10.66
N THR A 121 -3.43 -8.29 -11.19
CA THR A 121 -3.42 -7.81 -12.57
C THR A 121 -2.18 -6.95 -12.84
N GLY A 122 -1.91 -5.98 -11.96
CA GLY A 122 -0.73 -5.13 -12.04
C GLY A 122 0.58 -5.88 -11.86
N GLY A 123 0.64 -6.79 -10.89
CA GLY A 123 1.80 -7.61 -10.62
C GLY A 123 2.19 -8.47 -11.82
N LEU A 124 1.24 -9.18 -12.43
CA LEU A 124 1.48 -9.95 -13.65
C LEU A 124 1.92 -9.05 -14.81
N PHE A 125 1.27 -7.90 -14.99
CA PHE A 125 1.66 -6.94 -16.02
C PHE A 125 3.10 -6.44 -15.84
N ILE A 126 3.50 -6.11 -14.60
CA ILE A 126 4.85 -5.66 -14.26
C ILE A 126 5.87 -6.79 -14.47
N LEU A 127 5.53 -8.04 -14.16
CA LEU A 127 6.40 -9.18 -14.45
C LEU A 127 6.66 -9.33 -15.95
N PHE A 128 5.64 -9.15 -16.80
CA PHE A 128 5.85 -9.14 -18.26
C PHE A 128 6.73 -7.97 -18.73
N LEU A 129 6.60 -6.78 -18.12
CA LEU A 129 7.50 -5.67 -18.44
C LEU A 129 8.95 -5.98 -18.07
N ILE A 130 9.17 -6.64 -16.93
CA ILE A 130 10.51 -7.09 -16.50
C ILE A 130 11.07 -8.13 -17.47
N GLU A 131 10.24 -9.09 -17.91
CA GLU A 131 10.61 -10.10 -18.91
C GLU A 131 10.99 -9.46 -20.26
N LYS A 132 10.32 -8.36 -20.65
CA LYS A 132 10.65 -7.59 -21.86
C LYS A 132 11.73 -6.52 -21.65
N GLU A 133 12.39 -6.52 -20.49
CA GLU A 133 13.47 -5.57 -20.13
C GLU A 133 13.02 -4.10 -20.08
N ILE A 134 11.72 -3.84 -19.90
CA ILE A 134 11.12 -2.50 -19.81
C ILE A 134 11.05 -2.06 -18.34
N TYR A 135 12.20 -1.72 -17.76
CA TYR A 135 12.30 -1.44 -16.32
C TYR A 135 11.77 -0.07 -15.89
N ALA A 136 11.75 0.92 -16.79
CA ALA A 136 11.43 2.31 -16.46
C ALA A 136 10.03 2.49 -15.85
N PHE A 137 9.09 1.60 -16.17
CA PHE A 137 7.71 1.65 -15.69
C PHE A 137 7.44 0.78 -14.46
N VAL A 138 8.37 -0.06 -14.03
CA VAL A 138 8.16 -1.01 -12.91
C VAL A 138 7.76 -0.27 -11.63
N ALA A 139 8.59 0.66 -11.16
CA ALA A 139 8.29 1.43 -9.94
C ALA A 139 7.01 2.29 -10.06
N PRO A 140 6.80 3.11 -11.12
CA PRO A 140 5.55 3.85 -11.31
C PRO A 140 4.31 2.96 -11.29
N LEU A 141 4.33 1.82 -11.98
CA LEU A 141 3.16 0.95 -12.09
C LEU A 141 2.89 0.19 -10.80
N THR A 142 3.90 -0.16 -10.00
CA THR A 142 3.64 -0.70 -8.65
C THR A 142 2.84 0.28 -7.79
N LEU A 143 3.16 1.58 -7.84
CA LEU A 143 2.40 2.62 -7.13
C LEU A 143 0.96 2.73 -7.64
N VAL A 144 0.78 2.77 -8.96
CA VAL A 144 -0.56 2.90 -9.58
C VAL A 144 -1.44 1.71 -9.25
N PHE A 145 -0.98 0.48 -9.51
CA PHE A 145 -1.79 -0.72 -9.28
C PHE A 145 -2.05 -0.99 -7.80
N TYR A 146 -1.08 -0.72 -6.92
CA TYR A 146 -1.32 -0.74 -5.48
C TYR A 146 -2.34 0.32 -5.06
N GLY A 147 -2.23 1.54 -5.58
CA GLY A 147 -3.19 2.61 -5.30
C GLY A 147 -4.61 2.25 -5.75
N LEU A 148 -4.75 1.64 -6.93
CA LEU A 148 -6.02 1.09 -7.43
C LEU A 148 -6.55 -0.04 -6.53
N ALA A 149 -5.68 -0.94 -6.06
CA ALA A 149 -6.02 -1.98 -5.10
C ALA A 149 -6.58 -1.37 -3.80
N CYS A 150 -5.93 -0.35 -3.25
CA CYS A 150 -6.40 0.38 -2.07
C CYS A 150 -7.75 1.06 -2.29
N VAL A 151 -7.93 1.76 -3.42
CA VAL A 151 -9.20 2.43 -3.74
C VAL A 151 -10.33 1.42 -3.87
N ASN A 152 -10.10 0.29 -4.54
CA ASN A 152 -11.10 -0.75 -4.71
C ASN A 152 -11.46 -1.43 -3.38
N ALA A 153 -10.45 -1.74 -2.56
CA ALA A 153 -10.63 -2.32 -1.23
C ALA A 153 -11.29 -1.36 -0.22
N SER A 154 -11.13 -0.05 -0.39
CA SER A 154 -11.60 0.97 0.55
C SER A 154 -13.10 0.96 0.84
N LYS A 155 -13.90 0.37 -0.04
CA LYS A 155 -15.35 0.22 0.14
C LYS A 155 -15.69 -0.74 1.31
N TYR A 156 -14.75 -1.63 1.65
CA TYR A 156 -14.92 -2.71 2.61
C TYR A 156 -14.08 -2.54 3.88
N THR A 157 -13.45 -1.39 4.08
CA THR A 157 -12.72 -1.05 5.30
C THR A 157 -12.98 0.38 5.71
N LEU A 158 -12.84 0.69 6.99
CA LEU A 158 -12.80 2.07 7.46
C LEU A 158 -11.38 2.65 7.37
N GLY A 159 -11.33 3.97 7.55
CA GLY A 159 -10.10 4.73 7.68
C GLY A 159 -9.67 5.41 6.39
N TYR A 160 -8.38 5.74 6.34
CA TYR A 160 -7.82 6.62 5.31
C TYR A 160 -7.31 5.89 4.07
N ILE A 161 -7.64 4.60 3.89
CA ILE A 161 -7.04 3.77 2.82
C ILE A 161 -7.41 4.27 1.42
N ARG A 162 -8.61 4.85 1.26
CA ARG A 162 -9.03 5.47 -0.01
C ARG A 162 -8.12 6.63 -0.39
N TYR A 163 -7.82 7.49 0.58
CA TYR A 163 -6.95 8.64 0.39
C TYR A 163 -5.51 8.22 0.13
N LEU A 164 -5.00 7.22 0.86
CA LEU A 164 -3.70 6.61 0.56
C LEU A 164 -3.68 6.10 -0.89
N GLY A 165 -4.69 5.34 -1.31
CA GLY A 165 -4.77 4.79 -2.67
C GLY A 165 -4.77 5.88 -3.75
N ILE A 166 -5.56 6.94 -3.57
CA ILE A 166 -5.58 8.08 -4.50
C ILE A 166 -4.20 8.77 -4.56
N THR A 167 -3.58 9.01 -3.40
CA THR A 167 -2.23 9.59 -3.34
C THR A 167 -1.21 8.73 -4.07
N MET A 168 -1.25 7.41 -3.91
CA MET A 168 -0.36 6.46 -4.60
C MET A 168 -0.56 6.49 -6.12
N ILE A 169 -1.81 6.56 -6.59
CA ILE A 169 -2.12 6.70 -8.02
C ILE A 169 -1.52 7.99 -8.58
N ILE A 170 -1.73 9.13 -7.90
CA ILE A 170 -1.22 10.43 -8.34
C ILE A 170 0.31 10.41 -8.41
N ILE A 171 0.98 9.96 -7.35
CA ILE A 171 2.44 9.84 -7.29
C ILE A 171 2.95 8.91 -8.40
N GLY A 172 2.29 7.76 -8.62
CA GLY A 172 2.66 6.81 -9.66
C GLY A 172 2.54 7.39 -11.07
N LEU A 173 1.44 8.11 -11.36
CA LEU A 173 1.26 8.78 -12.65
C LEU A 173 2.28 9.90 -12.86
N PHE A 174 2.57 10.71 -11.84
CA PHE A 174 3.66 11.70 -11.92
C PHE A 174 5.03 11.03 -12.11
N SER A 175 5.25 9.88 -11.49
CA SER A 175 6.51 9.13 -11.65
C SER A 175 6.75 8.64 -13.08
N VAL A 176 5.69 8.42 -13.88
CA VAL A 176 5.83 8.07 -15.30
C VAL A 176 6.41 9.23 -16.11
N TYR A 177 6.10 10.48 -15.74
CA TYR A 177 6.67 11.65 -16.41
C TYR A 177 8.18 11.79 -16.15
N PHE A 178 8.65 11.40 -14.96
CA PHE A 178 10.06 11.46 -14.56
C PHE A 178 10.73 10.09 -14.60
N LEU A 179 10.85 9.50 -15.80
CA LEU A 179 11.48 8.20 -15.97
C LEU A 179 12.92 8.18 -15.44
N GLY A 180 13.32 7.07 -14.84
CA GLY A 180 14.62 6.94 -14.20
C GLY A 180 14.69 7.46 -12.76
N TYR A 181 13.65 8.14 -12.25
CA TYR A 181 13.53 8.54 -10.84
C TYR A 181 12.53 7.68 -10.06
N GLY A 182 12.04 6.58 -10.65
CA GLY A 182 10.96 5.76 -10.09
C GLY A 182 11.17 5.32 -8.64
N LEU A 183 12.42 5.02 -8.23
CA LEU A 183 12.72 4.63 -6.85
C LEU A 183 12.43 5.73 -5.83
N PHE A 184 12.61 7.02 -6.19
CA PHE A 184 12.32 8.14 -5.30
C PHE A 184 10.81 8.29 -5.08
N PHE A 185 10.02 8.20 -6.16
CA PHE A 185 8.57 8.20 -6.05
C PHE A 185 8.05 6.96 -5.32
N TRP A 186 8.72 5.81 -5.51
CA TRP A 186 8.42 4.58 -4.78
C TRP A 186 8.66 4.75 -3.27
N ALA A 187 9.79 5.32 -2.87
CA ALA A 187 10.10 5.64 -1.48
C ALA A 187 9.14 6.68 -0.89
N LEU A 188 8.72 7.67 -1.68
CA LEU A 188 7.72 8.65 -1.27
C LEU A 188 6.37 7.97 -1.00
N GLY A 189 5.87 7.15 -1.93
CA GLY A 189 4.59 6.48 -1.81
C GLY A 189 4.58 5.34 -0.78
N PHE A 190 5.40 4.32 -0.99
CA PHE A 190 5.43 3.15 -0.11
C PHE A 190 6.12 3.42 1.23
N GLY A 191 7.02 4.39 1.30
CA GLY A 191 7.66 4.80 2.55
C GLY A 191 6.89 5.90 3.28
N VAL A 192 7.07 7.14 2.82
CA VAL A 192 6.57 8.33 3.53
C VAL A 192 5.05 8.34 3.64
N CYS A 193 4.31 8.12 2.55
CA CYS A 193 2.84 8.15 2.60
C CYS A 193 2.27 7.02 3.48
N HIS A 194 2.90 5.86 3.55
CA HIS A 194 2.49 4.78 4.46
C HIS A 194 2.76 5.12 5.92
N ILE A 195 3.87 5.78 6.24
CA ILE A 195 4.13 6.29 7.60
C ILE A 195 3.06 7.30 8.00
N ILE A 196 2.75 8.27 7.13
CA ILE A 196 1.71 9.27 7.39
C ILE A 196 0.35 8.59 7.58
N TYR A 197 -0.03 7.69 6.67
CA TYR A 197 -1.27 6.93 6.78
C TYR A 197 -1.33 6.13 8.09
N GLY A 198 -0.26 5.41 8.43
CA GLY A 198 -0.17 4.60 9.63
C GLY A 198 -0.27 5.44 10.90
N ALA A 199 0.39 6.60 10.94
CA ALA A 199 0.28 7.55 12.04
C ALA A 199 -1.15 8.08 12.20
N LEU A 200 -1.80 8.50 11.11
CA LEU A 200 -3.20 8.96 11.14
C LEU A 200 -4.15 7.86 11.63
N MET A 201 -3.95 6.63 11.16
CA MET A 201 -4.72 5.48 11.63
C MET A 201 -4.47 5.21 13.12
N HIS A 202 -3.21 5.24 13.55
CA HIS A 202 -2.83 4.93 14.92
C HIS A 202 -3.44 5.94 15.91
N PHE A 203 -3.28 7.24 15.65
CA PHE A 203 -3.79 8.27 16.55
C PHE A 203 -5.32 8.36 16.56
N LYS A 204 -5.99 8.04 15.45
CA LYS A 204 -7.46 8.14 15.36
C LYS A 204 -8.19 6.87 15.80
N TYR A 205 -7.62 5.69 15.56
CA TYR A 205 -8.32 4.41 15.71
C TYR A 205 -7.63 3.38 16.60
N ASP A 206 -6.35 3.57 16.98
CA ASP A 206 -5.60 2.58 17.78
C ASP A 206 -5.22 3.08 19.19
N ARG A 207 -5.05 4.39 19.38
CA ARG A 207 -4.54 4.97 20.64
C ARG A 207 -5.57 4.98 21.79
N ASN A 208 -6.85 4.78 21.49
CA ASN A 208 -7.95 4.80 22.47
C ASN A 208 -8.60 3.42 22.59
#